data_AF-A0A2N3TB39-F1
#
_entry.id   AF-A0A2N3TB39-F1
#
_cell.length_a   1.000
_cell.length_b   1.000
_cell.length_c   1.000
_cell.angle_alpha   90.00
_cell.angle_beta   90.00
_cell.angle_gamma   90.00
#
_symmetry.space_group_name_H-M   'P 1'
#
loop_
_entity.id
_entity.type
_entity.pdbx_description
1 polymer ?
#
loop_
_entity_poly.entity_id
_entity_poly.type
_entity_poly.pdbx_seq_one_letter_code
_entity_poly.pdbx_strand_id
1 'polypeptide(L)'
;MRVYKYLLFIVIGVLVLYSNLSCERDDICAEGTPTTPFLVIKFIDFDTSTEVKTPSELQVKAVGIENPFTLGTVTDSILIPLRNDVSITDYEFTINSNTTNNSETDPLPNKDIISFQYTPEEEYVSSACGFKVNYKGLTVSPPEVGDDGTWIKNITIQRENVTDEATAHVFIFH
;
A
#
# COMPACT_ATOMS: atom_id res chain seq x y z
N MET A 1 -31.57 -42.55 -47.46
CA MET A 1 -30.24 -41.90 -47.36
C MET A 1 -30.28 -40.39 -47.11
N ARG A 2 -31.19 -39.59 -47.73
CA ARG A 2 -31.25 -38.13 -47.52
C ARG A 2 -31.66 -37.71 -46.09
N VAL A 3 -32.62 -38.39 -45.47
CA VAL A 3 -33.13 -38.06 -44.12
C VAL A 3 -32.08 -38.22 -43.02
N TYR A 4 -31.24 -39.28 -43.10
CA TYR A 4 -30.11 -39.50 -42.20
C TYR A 4 -29.09 -38.35 -42.23
N LYS A 5 -28.85 -37.75 -43.42
CA LYS A 5 -27.94 -36.60 -43.54
C LYS A 5 -28.50 -35.38 -42.82
N TYR A 6 -29.78 -35.07 -42.96
CA TYR A 6 -30.41 -33.95 -42.25
C TYR A 6 -30.45 -34.18 -40.74
N LEU A 7 -30.71 -35.42 -40.29
CA LEU A 7 -30.69 -35.78 -38.87
C LEU A 7 -29.28 -35.64 -38.26
N LEU A 8 -28.24 -36.03 -39.00
CA LEU A 8 -26.84 -35.84 -38.58
C LEU A 8 -26.50 -34.35 -38.40
N PHE A 9 -26.91 -33.49 -39.34
CA PHE A 9 -26.70 -32.04 -39.23
C PHE A 9 -27.42 -31.42 -38.02
N ILE A 10 -28.63 -31.89 -37.71
CA ILE A 10 -29.38 -31.44 -36.52
C ILE A 10 -28.64 -31.84 -35.24
N VAL A 11 -28.16 -33.09 -35.15
CA VAL A 11 -27.42 -33.58 -33.98
C VAL A 11 -26.12 -32.79 -33.76
N ILE A 12 -25.38 -32.50 -34.84
CA ILE A 12 -24.15 -31.68 -34.78
C ILE A 12 -24.47 -30.24 -34.35
N GLY A 13 -25.53 -29.63 -34.90
CA GLY A 13 -25.95 -28.29 -34.52
C GLY A 13 -26.33 -28.19 -33.04
N VAL A 14 -27.03 -29.21 -32.52
CA VAL A 14 -27.38 -29.30 -31.10
C VAL A 14 -26.14 -29.46 -30.22
N LEU A 15 -25.19 -30.33 -30.59
CA LEU A 15 -23.93 -30.52 -29.86
C LEU A 15 -23.10 -29.22 -29.77
N VAL A 16 -23.02 -28.44 -30.84
CA VAL A 16 -22.32 -27.14 -30.85
C VAL A 16 -23.02 -26.11 -29.96
N LEU A 17 -24.35 -26.12 -29.88
CA LEU A 17 -25.08 -25.24 -28.96
C LEU A 17 -24.84 -25.62 -27.50
N TYR A 18 -24.82 -26.91 -27.18
CA TYR A 18 -24.57 -27.39 -25.80
C TYR A 18 -23.11 -27.16 -25.35
N SER A 19 -22.12 -27.21 -26.24
CA SER A 19 -20.71 -26.97 -25.86
C SER A 19 -20.45 -25.53 -25.39
N ASN A 20 -21.30 -24.57 -25.76
CA ASN A 20 -21.18 -23.16 -25.33
C ASN A 20 -21.83 -22.89 -23.96
N LEU A 21 -22.62 -23.82 -23.42
CA LEU A 21 -23.23 -23.69 -22.09
C LEU A 21 -22.25 -23.97 -20.94
N SER A 22 -21.07 -24.51 -21.25
CA SER A 22 -20.01 -24.79 -20.27
C SER A 22 -18.91 -23.73 -20.25
N CYS A 23 -19.13 -22.57 -20.88
CA CYS A 23 -18.20 -21.45 -20.79
C CYS A 23 -18.42 -20.72 -19.45
N GLU A 24 -17.71 -21.17 -18.42
CA GLU A 24 -17.58 -20.44 -17.16
C GLU A 24 -16.63 -19.27 -17.35
N ARG A 25 -17.01 -18.09 -16.86
CA ARG A 25 -16.12 -16.93 -16.87
C ARG A 25 -15.05 -17.21 -15.83
N ASP A 26 -13.80 -17.31 -16.26
CA ASP A 26 -12.66 -17.56 -15.36
C ASP A 26 -12.65 -16.49 -14.25
N ASP A 27 -12.80 -16.92 -12.99
CA ASP A 27 -12.88 -16.06 -11.79
C ASP A 27 -11.48 -15.58 -11.38
N ILE A 28 -10.75 -15.03 -12.34
CA ILE A 28 -9.42 -14.46 -12.15
C ILE A 28 -9.47 -12.95 -12.33
N CYS A 29 -8.76 -12.23 -11.47
CA CYS A 29 -8.59 -10.80 -11.64
C CYS A 29 -7.80 -10.49 -12.90
N ALA A 30 -8.27 -9.52 -13.68
CA ALA A 30 -7.50 -8.99 -14.79
C ALA A 30 -6.24 -8.30 -14.27
N GLU A 31 -5.13 -8.39 -15.02
CA GLU A 31 -3.92 -7.62 -14.70
C GLU A 31 -4.23 -6.12 -14.65
N GLY A 32 -3.65 -5.42 -13.67
CA GLY A 32 -3.88 -3.99 -13.45
C GLY A 32 -5.21 -3.64 -12.78
N THR A 33 -5.97 -4.64 -12.30
CA THR A 33 -7.16 -4.37 -11.48
C THR A 33 -6.77 -3.58 -10.23
N PRO A 34 -7.43 -2.44 -9.93
CA PRO A 34 -7.13 -1.65 -8.74
C PRO A 34 -7.29 -2.48 -7.46
N THR A 35 -6.27 -2.46 -6.62
CA THR A 35 -6.28 -3.11 -5.30
C THR A 35 -6.34 -2.06 -4.19
N THR A 36 -6.38 -2.51 -2.93
CA THR A 36 -6.27 -1.62 -1.77
C THR A 36 -4.93 -0.89 -1.84
N PRO A 37 -4.93 0.46 -1.90
CA PRO A 37 -3.71 1.22 -2.12
C PRO A 37 -2.83 1.26 -0.87
N PHE A 38 -1.53 1.31 -1.08
CA PHE A 38 -0.56 1.64 -0.04
C PHE A 38 -0.51 3.16 0.22
N LEU A 39 -0.18 3.53 1.46
CA LEU A 39 0.16 4.90 1.80
C LEU A 39 1.53 5.24 1.22
N VAL A 40 1.55 6.18 0.29
CA VAL A 40 2.79 6.70 -0.32
C VAL A 40 3.32 7.87 0.50
N ILE A 41 4.48 7.69 1.12
CA ILE A 41 5.17 8.71 1.94
C ILE A 41 6.41 9.18 1.22
N LYS A 42 6.61 10.49 1.09
CA LYS A 42 7.80 11.11 0.52
C LYS A 42 8.60 11.85 1.59
N PHE A 43 9.92 11.80 1.50
CA PHE A 43 10.81 12.47 2.45
C PHE A 43 11.43 13.72 1.83
N ILE A 44 11.25 14.85 2.52
CA ILE A 44 11.65 16.18 2.06
C ILE A 44 12.65 16.77 3.05
N ASP A 45 13.65 17.50 2.56
CA ASP A 45 14.57 18.24 3.42
C ASP A 45 13.83 19.38 4.13
N PHE A 46 13.97 19.46 5.46
CA PHE A 46 13.29 20.46 6.27
C PHE A 46 13.73 21.91 5.94
N ASP A 47 15.02 22.14 5.67
CA ASP A 47 15.57 23.48 5.48
C ASP A 47 15.20 24.06 4.11
N THR A 48 15.20 23.24 3.06
CA THR A 48 14.84 23.66 1.69
C THR A 48 13.35 23.54 1.38
N SER A 49 12.61 22.72 2.12
CA SER A 49 11.17 22.44 1.99
C SER A 49 10.71 21.96 0.60
N THR A 50 11.64 21.69 -0.32
CA THR A 50 11.34 21.36 -1.73
C THR A 50 12.22 20.24 -2.28
N GLU A 51 13.42 20.07 -1.74
CA GLU A 51 14.34 19.01 -2.18
C GLU A 51 14.03 17.69 -1.48
N VAL A 52 14.14 16.59 -2.24
CA VAL A 52 13.98 15.24 -1.70
C VAL A 52 15.23 14.89 -0.90
N LYS A 53 15.03 14.35 0.31
CA LYS A 53 16.10 13.90 1.19
C LYS A 53 15.79 12.52 1.73
N THR A 54 16.59 11.54 1.32
CA THR A 54 16.45 10.16 1.78
C THR A 54 16.89 10.06 3.25
N PRO A 55 16.06 9.51 4.14
CA PRO A 55 16.47 9.21 5.52
C PRO A 55 17.52 8.10 5.55
N SER A 56 18.52 8.25 6.42
CA SER A 56 19.62 7.30 6.57
C SER A 56 19.14 6.02 7.23
N GLU A 57 19.34 4.88 6.56
CA GLU A 57 19.04 3.53 7.08
C GLU A 57 17.65 3.41 7.71
N LEU A 58 16.65 3.93 7.00
CA LEU A 58 15.28 3.96 7.47
C LEU A 58 14.74 2.54 7.68
N GLN A 59 14.19 2.32 8.86
CA GLN A 59 13.37 1.18 9.21
C GLN A 59 11.98 1.67 9.62
N VAL A 60 10.93 1.00 9.13
CA VAL A 60 9.55 1.28 9.50
C VAL A 60 8.90 -0.01 9.99
N LYS A 61 8.19 0.04 11.10
CA LYS A 61 7.40 -1.09 11.62
C LYS A 61 6.08 -0.62 12.20
N ALA A 62 5.05 -1.46 12.15
CA ALA A 62 3.81 -1.20 12.87
C ALA A 62 4.06 -1.30 14.39
N VAL A 63 3.47 -0.38 15.16
CA VAL A 63 3.58 -0.44 16.63
C VAL A 63 2.98 -1.75 17.14
N GLY A 64 3.71 -2.44 18.02
CA GLY A 64 3.32 -3.75 18.54
C GLY A 64 3.66 -4.93 17.61
N ILE A 65 4.31 -4.69 16.47
CA ILE A 65 4.84 -5.73 15.57
C ILE A 65 6.36 -5.72 15.61
N GLU A 66 6.95 -6.88 15.86
CA GLU A 66 8.41 -7.05 15.98
C GLU A 66 9.15 -6.86 14.66
N ASN A 67 8.58 -7.37 13.57
CA ASN A 67 9.26 -7.37 12.27
C ASN A 67 8.97 -6.08 11.49
N PRO A 68 10.01 -5.35 11.04
CA PRO A 68 9.82 -4.19 10.19
C PRO A 68 9.40 -4.56 8.77
N PHE A 69 8.85 -3.58 8.05
CA PHE A 69 8.54 -3.72 6.64
C PHE A 69 9.81 -3.84 5.80
N THR A 70 9.72 -4.63 4.73
CA THR A 70 10.79 -4.70 3.72
C THR A 70 10.57 -3.57 2.71
N LEU A 71 11.24 -2.44 2.91
CA LEU A 71 11.06 -1.21 2.11
C LEU A 71 11.81 -1.21 0.77
N GLY A 72 12.71 -2.17 0.53
CA GLY A 72 13.62 -2.13 -0.62
C GLY A 72 14.61 -0.97 -0.53
N THR A 73 15.15 -0.53 -1.66
CA THR A 73 16.01 0.66 -1.72
C THR A 73 15.15 1.91 -1.63
N VAL A 74 15.22 2.63 -0.51
CA VAL A 74 14.52 3.91 -0.32
C VAL A 74 15.25 4.97 -1.14
N THR A 75 14.61 5.50 -2.19
CA THR A 75 15.14 6.60 -3.00
C THR A 75 14.53 7.92 -2.59
N ASP A 76 13.22 8.06 -2.79
CA ASP A 76 12.48 9.30 -2.64
C ASP A 76 11.19 9.11 -1.83
N SER A 77 10.58 7.93 -1.97
CA SER A 77 9.34 7.57 -1.30
C SER A 77 9.32 6.11 -0.84
N ILE A 78 8.39 5.80 0.05
CA ILE A 78 8.07 4.45 0.49
C ILE A 78 6.57 4.18 0.37
N LEU A 79 6.22 2.91 0.25
CA LEU A 79 4.85 2.42 0.26
C LEU A 79 4.66 1.55 1.50
N ILE A 80 3.72 1.92 2.37
CA ILE A 80 3.37 1.15 3.57
C ILE A 80 1.86 0.96 3.66
N PRO A 81 1.36 -0.20 4.11
CA PRO A 81 -0.08 -0.44 4.13
C PRO A 81 -0.77 0.46 5.17
N LEU A 82 -2.08 0.52 5.14
CA LEU A 82 -2.87 0.98 6.29
C LEU A 82 -3.71 -0.20 6.77
N ARG A 83 -4.15 -0.19 8.02
CA ARG A 83 -5.05 -1.20 8.54
C ARG A 83 -6.45 -1.03 7.98
N ASN A 84 -7.02 -2.11 7.46
CA ASN A 84 -8.36 -2.13 6.87
C ASN A 84 -9.47 -2.22 7.94
N ASP A 85 -9.13 -2.75 9.12
CA ASP A 85 -10.09 -3.16 10.17
C ASP A 85 -10.32 -2.08 11.24
N VAL A 86 -9.51 -1.02 11.24
CA VAL A 86 -9.56 0.07 12.22
C VAL A 86 -9.30 1.41 11.54
N SER A 87 -9.67 2.49 12.23
CA SER A 87 -9.53 3.88 11.76
C SER A 87 -8.19 4.54 12.13
N ILE A 88 -7.23 3.76 12.64
CA ILE A 88 -5.92 4.26 13.06
C ILE A 88 -4.83 3.22 12.78
N THR A 89 -3.69 3.68 12.24
CA THR A 89 -2.47 2.87 12.11
C THR A 89 -1.30 3.64 12.68
N ASP A 90 -0.60 3.00 13.62
CA ASP A 90 0.59 3.55 14.26
C ASP A 90 1.85 2.91 13.69
N TYR A 91 2.80 3.75 13.29
CA TYR A 91 4.08 3.35 12.73
C TYR A 91 5.24 3.94 13.52
N GLU A 92 6.23 3.10 13.83
CA GLU A 92 7.52 3.52 14.35
C GLU A 92 8.49 3.67 13.18
N PHE A 93 9.05 4.86 13.01
CA PHE A 93 10.08 5.19 12.02
C PHE A 93 11.41 5.37 12.74
N THR A 94 12.40 4.55 12.37
CA THR A 94 13.75 4.56 12.95
C THR A 94 14.77 4.90 11.87
N ILE A 95 15.58 5.94 12.09
CA ILE A 95 16.79 6.22 11.28
C ILE A 95 18.04 5.69 11.99
N ASN A 96 19.11 5.50 11.21
CA ASN A 96 20.37 4.90 11.70
C ASN A 96 20.12 3.55 12.39
N SER A 97 19.22 2.75 11.81
CA SER A 97 18.75 1.50 12.41
C SER A 97 19.81 0.38 12.36
N ASN A 98 20.85 0.54 11.54
CA ASN A 98 21.89 -0.46 11.39
C ASN A 98 22.91 -0.36 12.53
N THR A 99 22.79 -1.27 13.48
CA THR A 99 23.70 -1.36 14.64
C THR A 99 24.80 -2.41 14.47
N THR A 100 24.95 -2.99 13.26
CA THR A 100 25.86 -4.13 13.05
C THR A 100 27.34 -3.75 13.15
N ASN A 101 27.68 -2.48 12.91
CA ASN A 101 29.06 -1.99 12.92
C ASN A 101 29.32 -0.97 14.05
N ASN A 102 28.51 -0.96 15.12
CA ASN A 102 28.57 -0.04 16.27
C ASN A 102 29.98 0.39 16.68
N SER A 103 30.54 1.35 15.95
CA SER A 103 31.72 2.10 16.32
C SER A 103 31.25 3.18 17.29
N GLU A 104 32.09 3.61 18.23
CA GLU A 104 31.72 4.72 19.14
C GLU A 104 31.39 6.04 18.38
N THR A 105 31.67 6.09 17.08
CA THR A 105 31.41 7.21 16.18
C THR A 105 30.09 7.11 15.41
N ASP A 106 29.39 5.97 15.43
CA ASP A 106 28.17 5.80 14.66
C ASP A 106 26.99 6.48 15.36
N PRO A 107 26.10 7.15 14.60
CA PRO A 107 24.94 7.80 15.19
C PRO A 107 24.01 6.75 15.80
N LEU A 108 23.53 7.00 17.02
CA LEU A 108 22.55 6.13 17.66
C LEU A 108 21.24 6.10 16.85
N PRO A 109 20.52 4.96 16.85
CA PRO A 109 19.19 4.88 16.27
C PRO A 109 18.28 5.95 16.89
N ASN A 110 17.54 6.69 16.06
CA ASN A 110 16.56 7.67 16.52
C ASN A 110 15.17 7.27 16.01
N LYS A 111 14.20 7.23 16.93
CA LYS A 111 12.87 6.66 16.70
C LYS A 111 11.78 7.70 16.94
N ASP A 112 10.87 7.80 15.99
CA ASP A 112 9.65 8.60 16.09
C ASP A 112 8.43 7.74 15.78
N ILE A 113 7.36 7.89 16.55
CA ILE A 113 6.08 7.19 16.32
C ILE A 113 5.09 8.16 15.68
N ILE A 114 4.45 7.72 14.60
CA ILE A 114 3.45 8.49 13.86
C ILE A 114 2.14 7.71 13.81
N SER A 115 1.05 8.37 14.20
CA SER A 115 -0.32 7.84 14.11
C SER A 115 -1.06 8.44 12.93
N PHE A 116 -1.45 7.59 11.97
CA PHE A 116 -2.31 7.95 10.85
C PHE A 116 -3.76 7.59 11.15
N GLN A 117 -4.67 8.55 11.06
CA GLN A 117 -6.09 8.38 11.29
C GLN A 117 -6.86 8.59 10.00
N TYR A 118 -7.87 7.76 9.75
CA TYR A 118 -8.62 7.73 8.49
C TYR A 118 -9.92 6.94 8.65
N THR A 119 -10.80 7.02 7.65
CA THR A 119 -12.01 6.20 7.55
C THR A 119 -11.82 5.16 6.42
N PRO A 120 -11.78 3.85 6.72
CA PRO A 120 -11.78 2.80 5.69
C PRO A 120 -13.15 2.72 4.99
N GLU A 121 -13.15 2.68 3.66
CA GLU A 121 -14.33 2.52 2.83
C GLU A 121 -14.14 1.37 1.83
N GLU A 122 -14.97 0.33 1.92
CA GLU A 122 -14.97 -0.77 0.96
C GLU A 122 -15.61 -0.38 -0.38
N GLU A 123 -14.93 -0.72 -1.46
CA GLU A 123 -15.39 -0.54 -2.84
C GLU A 123 -15.39 -1.89 -3.54
N TYR A 124 -16.56 -2.31 -4.03
CA TYR A 124 -16.69 -3.55 -4.80
C TYR A 124 -16.02 -3.39 -6.17
N VAL A 125 -15.15 -4.32 -6.52
CA VAL A 125 -14.39 -4.32 -7.77
C VAL A 125 -15.05 -5.25 -8.80
N SER A 126 -15.17 -6.53 -8.49
CA SER A 126 -15.79 -7.53 -9.37
C SER A 126 -16.07 -8.82 -8.61
N SER A 127 -16.76 -9.78 -9.24
CA SER A 127 -17.02 -11.09 -8.62
C SER A 127 -15.72 -11.85 -8.37
N ALA A 128 -14.76 -11.74 -9.30
CA ALA A 128 -13.45 -12.37 -9.21
C ALA A 128 -12.52 -11.68 -8.21
N CYS A 129 -12.64 -10.36 -8.03
CA CYS A 129 -11.69 -9.57 -7.23
C CYS A 129 -12.23 -9.09 -5.88
N GLY A 130 -13.52 -9.31 -5.61
CA GLY A 130 -14.15 -8.92 -4.36
C GLY A 130 -14.11 -7.40 -4.15
N PHE A 131 -13.67 -6.99 -2.97
CA PHE A 131 -13.64 -5.61 -2.52
C PHE A 131 -12.20 -5.13 -2.32
N LYS A 132 -11.97 -3.86 -2.59
CA LYS A 132 -10.80 -3.14 -2.11
C LYS A 132 -11.21 -2.12 -1.05
N VAL A 133 -10.26 -1.65 -0.27
CA VAL A 133 -10.49 -0.61 0.75
C VAL A 133 -9.82 0.67 0.28
N ASN A 134 -10.54 1.78 0.29
CA ASN A 134 -9.99 3.11 0.15
C ASN A 134 -9.95 3.78 1.53
N TYR A 135 -9.04 4.72 1.76
CA TYR A 135 -8.95 5.44 3.04
C TYR A 135 -9.28 6.92 2.83
N LYS A 136 -10.27 7.43 3.57
CA LYS A 136 -10.75 8.82 3.46
C LYS A 136 -10.40 9.65 4.69
N GLY A 137 -10.19 10.95 4.47
CA GLY A 137 -9.97 11.91 5.55
C GLY A 137 -8.69 11.62 6.33
N LEU A 138 -7.61 11.27 5.63
CA LEU A 138 -6.30 11.01 6.20
C LEU A 138 -5.83 12.22 7.00
N THR A 139 -5.57 11.99 8.28
CA THR A 139 -4.98 12.95 9.20
C THR A 139 -3.82 12.28 9.92
N VAL A 140 -2.91 13.09 10.44
CA VAL A 140 -1.71 12.63 11.13
C VAL A 140 -1.56 13.37 12.45
N SER A 141 -1.25 12.62 13.50
CA SER A 141 -0.92 13.23 14.79
C SER A 141 0.54 13.71 14.78
N PRO A 142 0.90 14.75 15.57
CA PRO A 142 2.30 15.10 15.77
C PRO A 142 3.10 13.86 16.21
N PRO A 143 4.34 13.68 15.74
CA PRO A 143 5.13 12.52 16.11
C PRO A 143 5.33 12.49 17.63
N GLU A 144 5.09 11.34 18.25
CA GLU A 144 5.43 11.14 19.65
C GLU A 144 6.96 11.05 19.77
N VAL A 145 7.50 11.89 20.65
CA VAL A 145 8.95 12.04 20.84
C VAL A 145 9.49 10.81 21.56
N GLY A 146 10.42 10.10 20.94
CA GLY A 146 11.24 9.11 21.64
C GLY A 146 12.20 9.76 22.65
N ASP A 147 12.83 8.96 23.51
CA ASP A 147 13.79 9.45 24.51
C ASP A 147 15.00 10.18 23.89
N ASP A 148 15.23 9.97 22.59
CA ASP A 148 16.38 10.46 21.81
C ASP A 148 16.09 11.82 21.12
N GLY A 149 14.90 12.40 21.32
CA GLY A 149 14.39 13.58 20.61
C GLY A 149 13.89 13.29 19.19
N THR A 150 13.13 14.19 18.56
CA THR A 150 12.53 13.92 17.24
C THR A 150 13.48 14.21 16.09
N TRP A 151 13.63 13.25 15.18
CA TRP A 151 14.30 13.46 13.90
C TRP A 151 13.31 14.03 12.87
N ILE A 152 12.05 13.64 12.94
CA ILE A 152 10.96 14.21 12.14
C ILE A 152 10.62 15.59 12.68
N LYS A 153 10.67 16.59 11.79
CA LYS A 153 10.44 17.99 12.12
C LYS A 153 9.05 18.48 11.76
N ASN A 154 8.48 17.95 10.68
CA ASN A 154 7.13 18.30 10.24
C ASN A 154 6.53 17.18 9.38
N ILE A 155 5.20 17.10 9.35
CA ILE A 155 4.46 16.17 8.50
C ILE A 155 3.31 16.96 7.85
N THR A 156 3.17 16.84 6.53
CA THR A 156 2.04 17.46 5.81
C THR A 156 1.29 16.44 4.97
N ILE A 157 -0.04 16.54 5.01
CA ILE A 157 -0.93 15.75 4.16
C ILE A 157 -1.05 16.45 2.80
N GLN A 158 -0.63 15.76 1.76
CA GLN A 158 -0.75 16.21 0.37
C GLN A 158 -2.07 15.76 -0.25
N ARG A 159 -2.55 14.59 0.17
CA ARG A 159 -3.84 14.03 -0.23
C ARG A 159 -4.55 13.42 0.98
N GLU A 160 -5.74 13.92 1.24
CA GLU A 160 -6.61 13.41 2.31
C GLU A 160 -7.21 12.02 1.98
N ASN A 161 -7.20 11.63 0.70
CA ASN A 161 -7.77 10.36 0.27
C ASN A 161 -6.70 9.46 -0.36
N VAL A 162 -6.53 8.28 0.23
CA VAL A 162 -5.65 7.21 -0.26
C VAL A 162 -6.52 6.23 -1.06
N THR A 163 -6.50 6.40 -2.38
CA THR A 163 -7.33 5.65 -3.35
C THR A 163 -6.51 5.02 -4.48
N ASP A 164 -5.23 5.39 -4.58
CA ASP A 164 -4.27 5.02 -5.61
C ASP A 164 -2.86 5.33 -5.12
N GLU A 165 -1.82 4.90 -5.85
CA GLU A 165 -0.41 5.11 -5.49
C GLU A 165 0.32 6.06 -6.44
N ALA A 166 -0.43 6.83 -7.26
CA ALA A 166 0.15 7.61 -8.35
C ALA A 166 0.99 8.80 -7.84
N THR A 167 0.61 9.37 -6.70
CA THR A 167 1.31 10.48 -6.06
C THR A 167 1.42 10.28 -4.55
N ALA A 168 2.35 11.00 -3.93
CA ALA A 168 2.52 10.98 -2.48
C ALA A 168 1.29 11.50 -1.76
N HIS A 169 0.94 10.83 -0.66
CA HIS A 169 -0.14 11.23 0.25
C HIS A 169 0.38 12.08 1.39
N VAL A 170 1.59 11.79 1.85
CA VAL A 170 2.21 12.41 3.02
C VAL A 170 3.62 12.83 2.69
N PHE A 171 3.99 14.04 3.10
CA PHE A 171 5.38 14.48 3.15
C PHE A 171 5.86 14.50 4.59
N ILE A 172 7.01 13.87 4.82
CA ILE A 172 7.74 13.91 6.09
C ILE A 172 8.98 14.77 5.88
N PHE A 173 9.16 15.78 6.73
CA PHE A 173 10.29 16.70 6.68
C PHE A 173 11.29 16.38 7.78
N HIS A 174 12.57 16.30 7.41
CA HIS A 174 13.69 16.02 8.32
C HIS A 174 15.00 16.69 7.88
#